data_AF-A0A1F2VS03-F1
#
_entry.id   AF-A0A1F2VS03-F1
#
_cell.length_a   1.000
_cell.length_b   1.000
_cell.length_c   1.000
_cell.angle_alpha   90.00
_cell.angle_beta   90.00
_cell.angle_gamma   90.00
#
_symmetry.space_group_name_H-M   'P 1'
#
loop_
_entity.id
_entity.type
_entity.pdbx_description
1 polymer ?
#
loop_
_entity_poly.entity_id
_entity_poly.type
_entity_poly.pdbx_seq_one_letter_code
_entity_poly.pdbx_strand_id
1 'polypeptide(L)'
;MLNYEFTKMPDHPFASVTGYVKTARLVMEGFIGRYLDPKEVVHHIDGDVTNNSIENLMLFANKSEHQKHHWLIRKQKKQLQLSFNSGLLTQACTMEKVHNS
;
A
#
# COMPACT_ATOMS: atom_id res chain seq x y z
N MET A 1 -3.15 15.41 4.42
CA MET A 1 -1.69 15.43 4.68
C MET A 1 -1.32 14.06 5.21
N LEU A 2 -0.53 13.27 4.50
CA LEU A 2 -0.04 11.99 5.02
C LEU A 2 1.03 12.31 6.07
N ASN A 3 0.84 11.86 7.31
CA ASN A 3 1.77 12.11 8.41
C ASN A 3 2.82 11.00 8.44
N TYR A 4 3.92 11.17 7.72
CA TYR A 4 5.02 10.23 7.78
C TYR A 4 5.78 10.40 9.10
N GLU A 5 5.99 9.30 9.81
CA GLU A 5 6.77 9.31 11.05
C GLU A 5 8.27 9.20 10.75
N PHE A 6 9.06 10.02 11.45
CA PHE A 6 10.50 10.06 11.32
C PHE A 6 11.17 9.97 12.69
N THR A 7 12.23 9.17 12.78
CA THR A 7 13.07 9.04 13.97
C THR A 7 14.40 9.76 13.73
N LYS A 8 14.86 10.53 14.73
CA LYS A 8 16.16 11.20 14.68
C LYS A 8 17.27 10.17 14.95
N MET A 9 18.06 9.88 13.93
CA MET A 9 19.18 8.94 13.91
C MET A 9 20.35 9.56 13.12
N PRO A 10 21.11 10.50 13.72
CA PRO A 10 22.13 11.26 13.01
C PRO A 10 23.27 10.39 12.47
N ASP A 11 23.58 9.28 13.14
CA ASP A 11 24.65 8.36 12.75
C ASP A 11 24.22 7.32 11.70
N HIS A 12 22.96 7.35 11.27
CA HIS A 12 22.46 6.39 10.29
C HIS A 12 23.02 6.71 8.89
N PRO A 13 23.58 5.74 8.15
CA PRO A 13 24.24 5.99 6.86
C PRO A 13 23.32 6.60 5.80
N PHE A 14 22.01 6.40 5.95
CA PHE A 14 20.97 6.93 5.06
C PHE A 14 20.05 7.95 5.74
N ALA A 15 20.51 8.61 6.80
CA ALA A 15 19.79 9.73 7.40
C ALA A 15 19.67 10.92 6.43
N SER A 16 18.63 11.73 6.61
CA SER A 16 18.54 13.04 5.98
C SER A 16 19.68 13.95 6.44
N VAL A 17 19.87 15.08 5.77
CA VAL A 17 20.84 16.13 6.18
C VAL A 17 20.60 16.60 7.62
N THR A 18 19.36 16.52 8.10
CA THR A 18 18.97 16.86 9.48
C THR A 18 19.05 15.69 10.47
N GLY A 19 19.52 14.52 10.02
CA GLY A 19 19.70 13.34 10.84
C GLY A 19 18.41 12.52 11.07
N TYR A 20 17.43 12.57 10.17
CA TYR A 20 16.17 11.83 10.32
C TYR A 20 16.06 10.68 9.32
N VAL A 21 15.48 9.56 9.78
CA VAL A 21 15.16 8.38 8.98
C VAL A 21 13.67 8.07 9.16
N LYS A 22 13.01 7.53 8.14
CA LYS A 22 11.62 7.08 8.26
C LYS A 22 11.52 5.95 9.27
N THR A 23 10.56 6.01 10.19
CA THR A 23 10.37 4.99 11.23
C THR A 23 10.17 3.59 10.62
N ALA A 24 9.29 3.46 9.61
CA ALA A 24 9.07 2.21 8.89
C ALA A 24 10.34 1.61 8.25
N ARG A 25 11.31 2.45 7.84
CA ARG A 25 12.59 1.96 7.30
C ARG A 25 13.41 1.31 8.41
N LEU A 26 13.53 1.97 9.56
CA LEU A 26 14.28 1.46 10.71
C LEU A 26 13.68 0.14 11.22
N VAL A 27 12.35 0.04 11.29
CA VAL A 27 11.66 -1.19 11.69
C VAL A 27 12.00 -2.34 10.74
N MET A 28 11.94 -2.11 9.43
CA MET A 28 12.27 -3.13 8.42
C MET A 28 13.76 -3.51 8.45
N GLU A 29 14.66 -2.54 8.62
CA GLU A 29 16.11 -2.79 8.73
C GLU A 29 16.44 -3.63 9.98
N GLY A 30 15.82 -3.30 11.12
CA GLY A 30 15.95 -4.08 12.36
C GLY A 30 15.43 -5.52 12.21
N PHE A 31 14.34 -5.70 11.47
CA PHE A 31 13.77 -7.04 11.22
C PHE A 31 14.64 -7.91 10.31
N ILE A 32 15.22 -7.35 9.23
CA ILE A 32 16.05 -8.10 8.28
C ILE A 32 17.50 -8.23 8.79
N GLY A 33 17.93 -7.36 9.69
CA GLY A 33 19.30 -7.36 10.24
C GLY A 33 20.34 -6.75 9.30
N ARG A 34 19.92 -5.87 8.37
CA ARG A 34 20.82 -5.08 7.51
C ARG A 34 20.19 -3.74 7.16
N TYR A 35 21.01 -2.77 6.75
CA TYR A 35 20.50 -1.55 6.12
C TYR A 35 19.85 -1.87 4.78
N LEU A 36 18.76 -1.16 4.48
CA LEU A 36 18.12 -1.23 3.18
C LEU A 36 18.97 -0.47 2.16
N ASP A 37 18.94 -0.91 0.91
CA ASP A 37 19.47 -0.18 -0.22
C ASP A 37 18.65 1.12 -0.42
N PRO A 38 19.24 2.23 -0.88
CA PRO A 38 18.50 3.44 -1.20
C PRO A 38 17.39 3.25 -2.24
N LYS A 39 17.48 2.22 -3.09
CA LYS A 39 16.47 1.87 -4.09
C LYS A 39 15.29 1.13 -3.50
N GLU A 40 15.49 0.38 -2.41
CA GLU A 40 14.45 -0.39 -1.74
C GLU A 40 13.38 0.54 -1.15
N VAL A 41 12.11 0.12 -1.22
CA VAL A 41 10.94 0.92 -0.80
C VAL A 41 10.10 0.12 0.18
N VAL A 42 9.79 0.71 1.32
CA VAL A 42 8.84 0.16 2.29
C VAL A 42 7.44 0.69 2.01
N HIS A 43 6.48 -0.22 1.86
CA HIS A 43 5.07 0.05 1.61
C HIS A 43 4.23 -0.34 2.83
N HIS A 44 3.27 0.50 3.20
CA HIS A 44 2.25 0.18 4.22
C HIS A 44 1.05 -0.46 3.53
N ILE A 45 0.70 -1.68 3.96
CA ILE A 45 -0.31 -2.52 3.30
C ILE A 45 -1.72 -1.97 3.53
N ASP A 46 -2.03 -1.53 4.75
CA ASP A 46 -3.31 -0.92 5.12
C ASP A 46 -3.49 0.51 4.57
N GLY A 47 -2.40 1.14 4.13
CA GLY A 47 -2.36 2.52 3.67
C GLY A 47 -2.24 3.56 4.79
N ASP A 48 -2.18 3.13 6.05
CA ASP A 48 -1.89 3.98 7.20
C ASP A 48 -0.37 4.10 7.37
N VAL A 49 0.14 5.30 7.09
CA VAL A 49 1.57 5.62 7.19
C VAL A 49 2.10 5.71 8.63
N THR A 50 1.21 5.62 9.63
CA THR A 50 1.57 5.61 11.06
C THR A 50 1.64 4.20 11.65
N ASN A 51 1.06 3.20 10.97
CA ASN A 51 1.13 1.81 11.40
C ASN A 51 2.45 1.15 10.95
N ASN A 52 3.49 1.35 11.76
CA ASN A 52 4.82 0.81 11.51
C ASN A 52 5.00 -0.66 11.94
N SER A 53 3.92 -1.42 12.20
CA SER A 53 4.01 -2.84 12.58
C SER A 53 4.63 -3.64 11.43
N ILE A 54 5.60 -4.53 11.72
CA ILE A 54 6.33 -5.26 10.66
C ILE A 54 5.41 -6.05 9.72
N GLU A 55 4.32 -6.60 10.25
CA GLU A 55 3.27 -7.30 9.51
C GLU A 55 2.46 -6.41 8.55
N ASN A 56 2.44 -5.10 8.78
CA ASN A 56 1.83 -4.10 7.91
C ASN A 56 2.83 -3.51 6.89
N LEU A 57 4.10 -3.88 6.97
CA LEU A 57 5.15 -3.37 6.10
C LEU A 57 5.53 -4.39 5.03
N MET A 58 5.61 -3.94 3.78
CA MET A 58 6.06 -4.73 2.65
C MET A 58 7.27 -4.08 2.00
N LEU A 59 8.34 -4.86 1.79
CA LEU A 59 9.56 -4.40 1.15
C LEU A 59 9.52 -4.67 -0.36
N PHE A 60 9.82 -3.64 -1.15
CA PHE A 60 10.02 -3.73 -2.59
C PHE A 60 11.47 -3.46 -2.94
N ALA A 61 12.01 -4.23 -3.89
CA ALA A 61 13.39 -4.07 -4.37
C ALA A 61 13.64 -2.69 -5.00
N ASN A 62 12.62 -2.09 -5.60
CA ASN A 62 12.72 -0.77 -6.21
C ASN A 62 11.35 -0.09 -6.38
N LYS A 63 11.38 1.20 -6.74
CA LYS A 63 10.19 2.00 -7.05
C LYS A 63 9.35 1.44 -8.20
N SER A 64 9.95 0.80 -9.21
CA SER A 64 9.20 0.26 -10.35
C SER A 64 8.28 -0.87 -9.92
N GLU A 65 8.79 -1.81 -9.12
CA GLU A 65 7.99 -2.91 -8.56
C GLU A 65 6.88 -2.40 -7.62
N HIS A 66 7.18 -1.39 -6.79
CA HIS A 66 6.17 -0.74 -5.95
C HIS A 66 5.05 -0.09 -6.78
N GLN A 67 5.39 0.59 -7.87
CA GLN A 67 4.40 1.19 -8.78
C GLN A 67 3.58 0.14 -9.54
N LYS A 68 4.21 -0.96 -9.98
CA LYS A 68 3.50 -2.11 -10.58
C LYS A 68 2.49 -2.70 -9.61
N HIS A 69 2.85 -2.84 -8.34
CA HIS A 69 1.94 -3.31 -7.30
C HIS A 69 0.69 -2.42 -7.19
N HIS A 70 0.86 -1.09 -7.12
CA HIS A 70 -0.26 -0.14 -7.12
C HIS A 70 -1.13 -0.26 -8.37
N TRP A 71 -0.52 -0.41 -9.54
CA TRP A 71 -1.25 -0.60 -10.80
C TRP A 71 -2.09 -1.88 -10.79
N LEU A 72 -1.52 -3.01 -10.32
CA LEU A 72 -2.22 -4.29 -10.22
C LEU A 72 -3.42 -4.21 -9.27
N ILE A 73 -3.24 -3.61 -8.08
CA ILE A 73 -4.34 -3.41 -7.12
C ILE A 73 -5.46 -2.58 -7.74
N ARG A 74 -5.12 -1.48 -8.43
CA ARG A 74 -6.12 -0.62 -9.09
C ARG A 74 -6.88 -1.37 -10.19
N LYS A 75 -6.16 -2.18 -10.99
CA LYS A 75 -6.76 -3.01 -12.05
C LYS A 75 -7.73 -4.04 -11.46
N GLN A 76 -7.33 -4.74 -10.39
CA GLN A 76 -8.16 -5.75 -9.73
C GLN A 76 -9.40 -5.12 -9.09
N LYS A 77 -9.25 -3.99 -8.37
CA LYS A 77 -10.39 -3.24 -7.81
C LYS A 77 -11.39 -2.82 -8.89
N LYS A 78 -10.90 -2.35 -10.05
CA LYS A 78 -11.76 -1.98 -11.19
C LYS A 78 -12.49 -3.20 -11.75
N GLN A 79 -11.82 -4.34 -11.91
CA GLN A 79 -12.44 -5.58 -12.39
C GLN A 79 -13.53 -6.08 -11.41
N LEU A 80 -13.24 -6.04 -10.11
CA LEU A 80 -14.20 -6.43 -9.08
C LEU A 80 -15.43 -5.52 -9.09
N GLN A 81 -15.24 -4.19 -9.14
CA GLN A 81 -16.34 -3.23 -9.24
C GLN A 81 -17.20 -3.43 -10.50
N LEU A 82 -16.57 -3.68 -11.65
CA LEU A 82 -17.29 -3.98 -12.89
C LEU A 82 -18.14 -5.25 -12.76
N SER A 83 -17.58 -6.32 -12.19
CA SER A 83 -18.30 -7.59 -12.01
C SER A 83 -19.50 -7.47 -11.06
N PHE A 84 -19.38 -6.63 -10.03
CA PHE A 84 -20.46 -6.39 -9.06
C PHE A 84 -21.59 -5.57 -9.68
N ASN A 85 -21.26 -4.52 -10.43
CA ASN A 85 -22.24 -3.69 -11.12
C ASN A 85 -22.96 -4.45 -12.24
N SER A 86 -22.28 -5.35 -12.96
CA SER A 86 -22.94 -6.20 -13.96
C SER A 86 -23.90 -7.21 -13.32
N GLY A 87 -23.58 -7.75 -12.13
CA GLY A 87 -24.45 -8.69 -11.41
C GLY A 87 -25.72 -8.04 -10.85
N LEU A 88 -25.62 -6.80 -10.35
CA LEU A 88 -26.76 -5.99 -9.88
C LEU A 88 -27.71 -5.60 -11.02
N LEU A 89 -27.17 -5.23 -12.19
CA LEU A 89 -27.99 -4.89 -13.37
C LEU A 89 -28.80 -6.09 -13.88
N THR A 90 -28.23 -7.31 -13.83
CA THR A 90 -28.97 -8.53 -14.17
C THR A 90 -30.09 -8.87 -13.20
N GLN A 91 -29.94 -8.61 -11.88
CA GLN A 91 -31.02 -8.82 -10.91
C GLN A 91 -32.15 -7.79 -11.02
N ALA A 92 -31.82 -6.53 -11.35
CA ALA A 92 -32.84 -5.49 -11.53
C ALA A 92 -33.72 -5.76 -12.76
N CYS A 93 -33.16 -6.28 -13.86
CA CYS A 93 -33.91 -6.57 -15.08
C CYS A 93 -34.89 -7.75 -14.95
N THR A 94 -34.67 -8.66 -13.99
CA THR A 94 -35.55 -9.82 -13.78
C THR A 94 -36.79 -9.53 -12.93
N MET A 95 -36.88 -8.37 -12.26
CA MET A 95 -37.98 -8.02 -11.35
C MET A 95 -39.12 -7.22 -11.99
N GLU A 96 -38.99 -6.72 -13.23
CA GLU A 96 -40.03 -5.89 -13.87
C GLU A 96 -41.10 -6.67 -14.68
N LYS A 97 -41.09 -8.01 -14.67
CA LYS A 97 -42.06 -8.84 -15.43
C LYS A 97 -43.19 -9.48 -14.61
N VAL A 98 -43.45 -9.04 -13.38
CA VAL A 98 -44.47 -9.66 -12.50
C VAL A 98 -45.70 -8.79 -12.22
N HIS A 99 -45.80 -7.55 -12.72
CA HIS A 99 -46.98 -6.69 -12.49
C HIS A 99 -47.55 -6.10 -13.78
N ASN A 100 -48.09 -6.97 -14.64
CA ASN A 100 -49.16 -6.55 -15.56
C ASN A 100 -50.05 -7.75 -15.88
N SER A 101 -51.02 -8.02 -15.00
CA SER A 101 -52.17 -8.89 -15.23
C SER A 101 -53.33 -8.39 -14.39
#